data_AF-A0A6A6SKP6-F1
#
_entry.id   AF-A0A6A6SKP6-F1
#
_cell.length_a   1.000
_cell.length_b   1.000
_cell.length_c   1.000
_cell.angle_alpha   90.00
_cell.angle_beta   90.00
_cell.angle_gamma   90.00
#
_symmetry.space_group_name_H-M   'P 1'
#
loop_
_entity.id
_entity.type
_entity.pdbx_description
1 polymer ?
#
loop_
_entity_poly.entity_id
_entity_poly.type
_entity_poly.pdbx_seq_one_letter_code
_entity_poly.pdbx_strand_id
1 'polypeptide(L)'
;DSGAWTILTIHWNLCMGTISSFLPERPDLLPLLQALERFDVCGEFLLTELGHGLDARNLETTATLQTGGSFVLHTPHPRAAK
;
A
#
# COMPACT_ATOMS: atom_id res chain seq x y z
N ASP A 1 14.94 -20.35 -2.41
CA ASP A 1 14.57 -19.15 -3.17
C ASP A 1 14.08 -18.10 -2.18
N SER A 2 14.91 -17.11 -1.86
CA SER A 2 14.58 -16.07 -0.87
C SER A 2 13.78 -14.91 -1.46
N GLY A 3 13.91 -14.64 -2.76
CA GLY A 3 13.21 -13.53 -3.41
C GLY A 3 11.70 -13.81 -3.51
N ALA A 4 11.33 -15.02 -3.92
CA ALA A 4 9.93 -15.43 -3.94
C ALA A 4 9.31 -15.38 -2.53
N TRP A 5 10.06 -15.76 -1.50
CA TRP A 5 9.60 -15.69 -0.11
C TRP A 5 9.34 -14.25 0.34
N THR A 6 10.20 -13.30 -0.02
CA THR A 6 10.01 -11.88 0.29
C THR A 6 8.74 -11.33 -0.35
N ILE A 7 8.52 -11.60 -1.63
CA ILE A 7 7.32 -11.16 -2.36
C ILE A 7 6.05 -11.71 -1.70
N LEU A 8 6.03 -13.02 -1.41
CA LEU A 8 4.89 -13.66 -0.75
C LEU A 8 4.63 -13.11 0.66
N THR A 9 5.70 -12.83 1.41
CA THR A 9 5.60 -12.22 2.73
C THR A 9 4.98 -10.83 2.63
N ILE A 10 5.40 -9.99 1.68
CA ILE A 10 4.84 -8.65 1.51
C ILE A 10 3.37 -8.72 1.09
N HIS A 11 3.04 -9.61 0.15
CA HIS A 11 1.68 -9.79 -0.34
C HIS A 11 0.70 -10.21 0.77
N TRP A 12 0.99 -11.31 1.47
CA TRP A 12 0.08 -11.84 2.50
C TRP A 12 0.14 -11.07 3.82
N ASN A 13 1.34 -10.75 4.31
CA ASN A 13 1.49 -10.12 5.62
C ASN A 13 1.17 -8.62 5.54
N LEU A 14 1.89 -7.89 4.70
CA LEU A 14 1.81 -6.43 4.72
C LEU A 14 0.59 -5.92 3.95
N CYS A 15 0.42 -6.33 2.69
CA CYS A 15 -0.67 -5.83 1.86
C CYS A 15 -2.03 -6.35 2.35
N MET A 16 -2.25 -7.67 2.32
CA MET A 16 -3.53 -8.26 2.74
C MET A 16 -3.81 -8.04 4.22
N GLY A 17 -2.80 -8.14 5.10
CA GLY A 17 -2.96 -7.87 6.52
C GLY A 17 -3.42 -6.45 6.82
N THR A 18 -2.86 -5.44 6.13
CA THR A 18 -3.30 -4.05 6.25
C THR A 18 -4.72 -3.86 5.74
N ILE A 19 -5.07 -4.40 4.57
CA ILE A 19 -6.45 -4.26 4.05
C ILE A 19 -7.45 -4.92 5.00
N SER A 20 -7.12 -6.12 5.49
CA SER A 20 -7.98 -6.89 6.40
C SER A 20 -8.30 -6.14 7.69
N SER A 21 -7.35 -5.35 8.22
CA SER A 21 -7.57 -4.59 9.46
C SER A 21 -8.61 -3.48 9.33
N PHE A 22 -8.92 -3.03 8.11
CA PHE A 22 -9.94 -1.99 7.85
C PHE A 22 -11.30 -2.56 7.42
N LEU A 23 -11.44 -3.86 7.23
CA LEU A 23 -12.70 -4.46 6.77
C LEU A 23 -13.92 -4.15 7.65
N PRO A 24 -13.82 -4.11 9.00
CA PRO A 24 -14.98 -3.81 9.84
C PRO A 24 -15.60 -2.44 9.52
N GLU A 25 -14.78 -1.44 9.20
CA GLU A 25 -15.21 -0.08 8.86
C GLU A 25 -15.37 0.14 7.34
N ARG A 26 -14.72 -0.69 6.52
CA ARG A 26 -14.66 -0.60 5.06
C ARG A 26 -14.98 -1.95 4.40
N PRO A 27 -16.23 -2.46 4.55
CA PRO A 27 -16.63 -3.74 3.95
C PRO A 27 -16.56 -3.73 2.41
N ASP A 28 -16.54 -2.54 1.80
CA ASP A 28 -16.34 -2.34 0.36
C ASP A 28 -14.97 -2.84 -0.14
N LEU A 29 -13.99 -3.05 0.75
CA LEU A 29 -12.68 -3.60 0.39
C LEU A 29 -12.66 -5.14 0.27
N LEU A 30 -13.71 -5.84 0.70
CA LEU A 30 -13.76 -7.31 0.68
C LEU A 30 -13.51 -7.92 -0.72
N PRO A 31 -14.08 -7.40 -1.82
CA PRO A 31 -13.80 -7.92 -3.16
C PRO A 31 -12.33 -7.83 -3.55
N LEU A 32 -11.63 -6.75 -3.13
CA LEU A 32 -10.19 -6.59 -3.38
C LEU A 32 -9.38 -7.62 -2.58
N LEU A 33 -9.72 -7.82 -1.30
CA LEU A 33 -9.03 -8.82 -0.47
C LEU A 33 -9.19 -10.23 -1.06
N GLN A 34 -10.39 -10.58 -1.54
CA GLN A 34 -10.63 -11.87 -2.18
C GLN A 34 -9.88 -12.03 -3.51
N ALA A 35 -9.70 -10.94 -4.27
CA ALA A 35 -8.90 -10.97 -5.49
C ALA A 35 -7.40 -11.16 -5.19
N LEU A 36 -6.89 -10.54 -4.12
CA LEU A 36 -5.52 -10.78 -3.63
C LEU A 36 -5.35 -12.23 -3.16
N GLU A 37 -6.29 -12.75 -2.37
CA GLU A 37 -6.24 -14.13 -1.85
C GLU A 37 -6.16 -15.19 -2.96
N ARG A 38 -6.89 -14.98 -4.07
CA ARG A 38 -6.85 -15.86 -5.25
C ARG A 38 -5.67 -15.62 -6.19
N PHE A 39 -4.82 -14.62 -5.88
CA PHE A 39 -3.76 -14.13 -6.77
C PHE A 39 -4.27 -13.66 -8.15
N ASP A 40 -5.51 -13.20 -8.23
CA ASP A 40 -6.01 -12.50 -9.43
C ASP A 40 -5.26 -11.16 -9.61
N VAL A 41 -4.81 -10.57 -8.49
CA VAL A 41 -3.90 -9.42 -8.41
C VAL A 41 -2.80 -9.67 -7.39
N CYS A 42 -1.62 -9.10 -7.63
CA CYS A 42 -0.52 -9.09 -6.66
C CYS A 42 -0.43 -7.72 -5.99
N GLY A 43 -0.05 -7.71 -4.71
CA GLY A 43 -0.08 -6.53 -3.85
C GLY A 43 1.27 -6.32 -3.17
N GLU A 44 1.66 -5.06 -3.02
CA GLU A 44 2.95 -4.62 -2.48
C GLU A 44 2.72 -3.52 -1.43
N PHE A 45 3.65 -3.34 -0.49
CA PHE A 45 3.53 -2.37 0.58
C PHE A 45 4.59 -1.26 0.48
N LEU A 46 4.24 -0.18 -0.21
CA LEU A 46 5.14 0.94 -0.55
C LEU A 46 5.15 2.03 0.53
N LEU A 47 5.78 1.74 1.67
CA LEU A 47 5.91 2.71 2.77
C LEU A 47 7.14 3.61 2.60
N THR A 48 8.32 3.00 2.51
CA THR A 48 9.63 3.68 2.50
C THR A 48 9.74 4.62 1.31
N GLU A 49 10.45 5.73 1.50
CA GLU A 49 10.89 6.61 0.42
C GLU A 49 12.42 6.62 0.39
N LEU A 50 13.00 6.97 -0.77
CA LEU A 50 14.45 7.10 -0.92
C LEU A 50 15.06 8.04 0.14
N GLY A 51 14.30 9.06 0.55
CA GLY A 51 14.68 10.01 1.58
C GLY A 51 14.36 9.59 3.02
N HIS A 52 13.42 8.67 3.23
CA HIS A 52 12.82 8.37 4.53
C HIS A 52 12.55 6.86 4.70
N GLY A 53 13.37 6.19 5.51
CA GLY A 53 13.15 4.79 5.92
C GLY A 53 12.64 4.65 7.35
N LEU A 54 13.32 5.29 8.30
CA LEU A 54 13.01 5.20 9.74
C LEU A 54 12.14 6.37 10.24
N ASP A 55 11.75 7.29 9.35
CA ASP A 55 10.97 8.49 9.69
C ASP A 55 9.67 8.58 8.88
N ALA A 56 8.74 7.66 9.16
CA ALA A 56 7.47 7.59 8.46
C ALA A 56 6.57 8.84 8.66
N ARG A 57 6.84 9.67 9.68
CA ARG A 57 6.06 10.88 9.94
C ARG A 57 6.37 12.01 8.95
N ASN A 58 7.54 11.96 8.32
CA ASN A 58 8.01 12.97 7.38
C ASN A 58 8.05 12.46 5.94
N LEU A 59 7.25 11.43 5.61
CA LEU A 59 7.04 11.02 4.22
C LEU A 59 6.49 12.18 3.40
N GLU A 60 6.98 12.29 2.17
CA GLU A 60 6.73 13.45 1.31
C GLU A 60 5.75 13.12 0.17
N THR A 61 5.45 11.84 -0.07
CA THR A 61 4.34 11.43 -0.95
C THR A 61 3.01 11.86 -0.36
N THR A 62 2.21 12.61 -1.11
CA THR A 62 0.91 13.10 -0.63
C THR A 62 -0.26 12.41 -1.33
N ALA A 63 -1.36 12.23 -0.59
CA ALA A 63 -2.68 11.89 -1.14
C ALA A 63 -3.66 13.03 -0.87
N THR A 64 -3.96 13.84 -1.89
CA THR A 64 -4.82 15.03 -1.73
C THR A 64 -6.26 14.72 -2.16
N LEU A 65 -7.19 14.77 -1.20
CA LEU A 65 -8.63 14.62 -1.45
C LEU A 65 -9.15 15.74 -2.36
N GLN A 66 -9.84 15.35 -3.42
CA GLN A 66 -10.51 16.26 -4.35
C GLN A 66 -11.97 16.48 -3.96
N THR A 67 -12.59 17.53 -4.49
CA THR A 67 -14.02 17.83 -4.23
C THR A 67 -14.97 16.71 -4.65
N GLY A 68 -14.58 15.90 -5.64
CA GLY A 68 -15.34 14.72 -6.10
C GLY A 68 -15.10 13.44 -5.29
N GLY A 69 -14.30 13.47 -4.22
CA GLY A 69 -14.01 12.30 -3.37
C GLY A 69 -12.85 11.42 -3.83
N SER A 70 -12.26 11.69 -5.00
CA SER A 70 -11.03 11.02 -5.45
C SER A 70 -9.79 11.58 -4.72
N PHE A 71 -8.67 10.86 -4.81
CA PHE A 71 -7.37 11.32 -4.32
C PHE A 71 -6.40 11.52 -5.48
N VAL A 72 -5.63 12.60 -5.43
CA VAL A 72 -4.44 12.78 -6.28
C VAL A 72 -3.22 12.31 -5.49
N LEU A 73 -2.53 11.30 -6.01
CA LEU A 73 -1.25 10.83 -5.48
C LEU A 73 -0.12 11.59 -6.16
N HIS A 74 0.79 12.16 -5.37
CA HIS A 74 1.89 12.96 -5.90
C HIS A 74 3.21 12.66 -5.18
N THR A 75 4.24 12.41 -5.99
CA THR A 75 5.64 12.32 -5.56
C THR A 75 6.34 13.61 -6.01
N PRO A 76 6.63 14.56 -5.10
CA PRO A 76 7.03 15.91 -5.47
C PRO A 76 8.45 16.02 -6.05
N HIS A 77 9.34 15.08 -5.70
CA HIS A 77 10.71 15.04 -6.18
C HIS A 77 11.34 13.65 -6.01
N PRO A 78 12.50 13.37 -6.65
CA PRO A 78 13.11 12.03 -6.64
C PRO A 78 13.37 11.42 -5.24
N ARG A 79 13.68 12.25 -4.23
CA ARG A 79 13.87 11.74 -2.85
C ARG A 79 12.59 11.22 -2.19
N ALA A 80 11.42 11.58 -2.69
CA ALA A 80 10.13 11.11 -2.20
C ALA A 80 9.65 9.84 -2.96
N ALA A 81 10.45 9.33 -3.90
CA ALA A 81 10.12 8.10 -4.60
C ALA A 81 10.14 6.92 -3.63
N LYS A 82 9.20 5.99 -3.83
CA LYS A 82 9.14 4.70 -3.12
C LYS A 82 10.27 3.78 -3.53
#